data_AF-A0A059X8H6-F1
#
_entry.id   AF-A0A059X8H6-F1
#
_cell.length_a   1.000
_cell.length_b   1.000
_cell.length_c   1.000
_cell.angle_alpha   90.00
_cell.angle_beta   90.00
_cell.angle_gamma   90.00
#
_symmetry.space_group_name_H-M   'P 1'
#
loop_
_entity.id
_entity.type
_entity.pdbx_description
1 polymer ?
#
loop_
_entity_poly.entity_id
_entity_poly.type
_entity_poly.pdbx_seq_one_letter_code
_entity_poly.pdbx_strand_id
1 'polypeptide(L)'
;MNIKEDRLDALLAEPLLRELTPEPSRFFRGLVACTGTDFCNLAQIDTKGRAVQISKALEERLGPEGKPITIHWSGCPAACGNHQAADIGLRGMKVNVEGKSIDAVAVYVGGKTGPQARAGTQIMDIVPCDEALPDVLANVVKHLQLFKQVQPRPTVRDRILMVPATEMPDEEFEYDVPPAISLADMNSPASVGTLTVTNVASRKAVQVMVCNANDLKPGLGYSAEVKGKQLALFLHGDGRIFAVDAVCPHAGGPLDEGPMKNCEITCPLHDYKFDLTTGRCSTDPSLSLATYPVFIEGNQVWVEIHA
;
A
#
# COMPACT_ATOMS: atom_id res chain seq x y z
N MET A 1 34.40 -27.20 5.83
CA MET A 1 35.22 -27.11 4.60
C MET A 1 36.30 -28.18 4.64
N ASN A 2 36.83 -28.62 3.50
CA ASN A 2 37.88 -29.66 3.38
C ASN A 2 37.45 -31.08 3.79
N ILE A 3 36.23 -31.48 3.45
CA ILE A 3 35.76 -32.86 3.59
C ILE A 3 36.25 -33.64 2.37
N LYS A 4 36.92 -34.77 2.60
CA LYS A 4 37.32 -35.66 1.51
C LYS A 4 36.08 -36.42 1.01
N GLU A 5 36.04 -36.71 -0.28
CA GLU A 5 34.86 -37.32 -0.93
C GLU A 5 34.49 -38.67 -0.33
N ASP A 6 35.49 -39.48 0.05
CA ASP A 6 35.32 -40.76 0.76
C ASP A 6 34.70 -40.63 2.16
N ARG A 7 34.62 -39.42 2.73
CA ARG A 7 34.02 -39.14 4.05
C ARG A 7 32.72 -38.36 3.95
N LEU A 8 32.25 -38.03 2.75
CA LEU A 8 31.04 -37.21 2.57
C LEU A 8 29.79 -37.94 3.06
N ASP A 9 29.58 -39.19 2.66
CA ASP A 9 28.40 -39.96 3.05
C ASP A 9 28.30 -40.15 4.56
N ALA A 10 29.43 -40.42 5.22
CA ALA A 10 29.49 -40.54 6.67
C ALA A 10 29.10 -39.23 7.36
N LEU A 11 29.57 -38.09 6.85
CA LEU A 11 29.19 -36.78 7.36
C LEU A 11 27.69 -36.53 7.15
N LEU A 12 27.17 -36.77 5.94
CA LEU A 12 25.75 -36.57 5.60
C LEU A 12 24.80 -37.44 6.44
N ALA A 13 25.27 -38.58 6.95
CA ALA A 13 24.50 -39.47 7.81
C ALA A 13 24.41 -39.01 9.29
N GLU A 14 25.21 -38.02 9.72
CA GLU A 14 25.24 -37.52 11.09
C GLU A 14 23.86 -36.98 11.53
N PRO A 15 23.40 -37.28 12.76
CA PRO A 15 22.09 -36.83 13.25
C PRO A 15 21.88 -35.32 13.16
N LEU A 16 22.93 -34.53 13.40
CA LEU A 16 22.87 -33.06 13.35
C LEU A 16 22.48 -32.55 11.95
N LEU A 17 22.90 -33.22 10.87
CA LEU A 17 22.56 -32.81 9.51
C LEU A 17 21.14 -33.21 9.11
N ARG A 18 20.42 -33.98 9.93
CA ARG A 18 18.97 -34.14 9.78
C ARG A 18 18.21 -32.89 10.22
N GLU A 19 18.75 -32.16 11.19
CA GLU A 19 18.19 -30.89 11.67
C GLU A 19 18.74 -29.68 10.89
N LEU A 20 20.05 -29.69 10.62
CA LEU A 20 20.78 -28.64 9.90
C LEU A 20 21.26 -29.15 8.55
N THR A 21 20.31 -29.58 7.71
CA THR A 21 20.60 -30.13 6.39
C THR A 21 21.37 -29.14 5.50
N PRO A 22 22.38 -29.60 4.73
CA PRO A 22 23.03 -28.79 3.71
C PRO A 22 22.10 -28.48 2.51
N GLU A 23 20.97 -29.17 2.41
CA GLU A 23 19.93 -29.00 1.40
C GLU A 23 18.61 -28.51 2.05
N PRO A 24 18.60 -27.29 2.64
CA PRO A 24 17.39 -26.76 3.25
C PRO A 24 16.37 -26.37 2.18
N SER A 25 15.09 -26.34 2.55
CA SER A 25 14.02 -25.91 1.66
C SER A 25 14.22 -24.49 1.16
N ARG A 26 13.58 -24.16 0.03
CA ARG A 26 13.68 -22.84 -0.61
C ARG A 26 13.27 -21.67 0.29
N PHE A 27 12.49 -21.93 1.34
CA PHE A 27 12.03 -20.93 2.31
C PHE A 27 13.00 -20.77 3.48
N PHE A 28 13.69 -21.86 3.87
CA PHE A 28 14.64 -21.83 4.97
C PHE A 28 16.00 -21.31 4.52
N ARG A 29 16.42 -21.64 3.29
CA ARG A 29 17.76 -21.30 2.76
C ARG A 29 18.06 -19.80 2.76
N GLY A 30 17.05 -18.97 2.51
CA GLY A 30 17.15 -17.51 2.43
C GLY A 30 16.64 -16.78 3.68
N LEU A 31 16.44 -17.50 4.79
CA LEU A 31 15.87 -16.94 6.00
C LEU A 31 16.92 -16.11 6.75
N VAL A 32 16.58 -14.88 7.10
CA VAL A 32 17.36 -14.03 8.00
C VAL A 32 16.41 -13.49 9.06
N ALA A 33 16.81 -13.52 10.33
CA ALA A 33 16.04 -12.93 11.41
C ALA A 33 16.97 -12.20 12.37
N CYS A 34 16.54 -11.04 12.86
CA CYS A 34 17.26 -10.39 13.95
C CYS A 34 17.05 -11.16 15.27
N THR A 35 17.60 -10.63 16.36
CA THR A 35 17.52 -11.24 17.69
C THR A 35 16.10 -11.38 18.22
N GLY A 36 15.20 -10.44 17.91
CA GLY A 36 13.83 -10.44 18.43
C GLY A 36 13.76 -10.12 19.94
N THR A 37 12.56 -10.22 20.50
CA THR A 37 12.27 -9.94 21.93
C THR A 37 12.94 -10.90 22.90
N ASP A 38 13.50 -12.02 22.42
CA ASP A 38 14.22 -12.97 23.27
C ASP A 38 15.42 -12.32 23.98
N PHE A 39 16.15 -11.44 23.28
CA PHE A 39 17.36 -10.82 23.86
C PHE A 39 17.57 -9.35 23.46
N CYS A 40 16.78 -8.78 22.54
CA CYS A 40 16.94 -7.39 22.14
C CYS A 40 15.93 -6.47 22.84
N ASN A 41 16.42 -5.52 23.62
CA ASN A 41 15.59 -4.53 24.33
C ASN A 41 14.84 -3.54 23.40
N LEU A 42 15.20 -3.49 22.12
CA LEU A 42 14.54 -2.64 21.12
C LEU A 42 13.52 -3.40 20.26
N ALA A 43 13.52 -4.73 20.32
CA ALA A 43 12.62 -5.53 19.51
C ALA A 43 11.18 -5.36 20.04
N GLN A 44 10.25 -5.14 19.12
CA GLN A 44 8.83 -5.04 19.44
C GLN A 44 8.14 -6.40 19.36
N ILE A 45 8.68 -7.35 18.59
CA ILE A 45 8.15 -8.72 18.45
C ILE A 45 9.29 -9.76 18.46
N ASP A 46 8.94 -11.02 18.71
CA ASP A 46 9.85 -12.14 18.42
C ASP A 46 10.08 -12.27 16.91
N THR A 47 11.27 -12.70 16.52
CA THR A 47 11.63 -12.95 15.12
C THR A 47 12.18 -14.34 14.88
N LYS A 48 13.03 -14.89 15.74
CA LYS A 48 13.72 -16.16 15.41
C LYS A 48 12.76 -17.35 15.44
N GLY A 49 11.92 -17.44 16.47
CA GLY A 49 10.93 -18.49 16.59
C GLY A 49 9.93 -18.42 15.43
N ARG A 50 9.39 -17.23 15.18
CA ARG A 50 8.46 -16.97 14.07
C ARG A 50 9.05 -17.29 12.70
N ALA A 51 10.30 -16.91 12.45
CA ALA A 51 10.94 -17.12 11.15
C ALA A 51 11.04 -18.63 10.81
N VAL A 52 11.42 -19.47 11.78
CA VAL A 52 11.46 -20.93 11.60
C VAL A 52 10.05 -21.51 11.41
N GLN A 53 9.08 -21.07 12.22
CA GLN A 53 7.69 -21.53 12.12
C GLN A 53 7.06 -21.21 10.76
N ILE A 54 7.22 -19.97 10.29
CA ILE A 54 6.70 -19.52 8.99
C ILE A 54 7.39 -20.26 7.84
N SER A 55 8.70 -20.49 7.91
CA SER A 55 9.39 -21.27 6.89
C SER A 55 8.80 -22.67 6.72
N LYS A 56 8.54 -23.37 7.83
CA LYS A 56 7.90 -24.70 7.83
C LYS A 56 6.47 -24.64 7.29
N ALA A 57 5.70 -23.65 7.75
CA ALA A 57 4.31 -23.47 7.33
C ALA A 57 4.17 -23.16 5.83
N LEU A 58 5.14 -22.44 5.23
CA LEU A 58 5.21 -22.18 3.80
C LEU A 58 5.63 -23.42 3.00
N GLU A 59 6.58 -24.19 3.54
CA GLU A 59 7.01 -25.46 2.95
C GLU A 59 5.86 -26.47 2.85
N GLU A 60 5.08 -26.63 3.91
CA GLU A 60 3.88 -27.48 3.93
C GLU A 60 2.84 -27.05 2.88
N ARG A 61 2.68 -25.75 2.64
CA ARG A 61 1.66 -25.19 1.75
C ARG A 61 2.06 -25.14 0.28
N LEU A 62 3.35 -24.90 0.00
CA LEU A 62 3.84 -24.58 -1.34
C LEU A 62 4.86 -25.59 -1.88
N GLY A 63 5.28 -26.54 -1.04
CA GLY A 63 6.35 -27.50 -1.32
C GLY A 63 7.75 -26.94 -1.06
N PRO A 64 8.73 -27.81 -0.76
CA PRO A 64 10.11 -27.39 -0.44
C PRO A 64 10.92 -26.95 -1.65
N GLU A 65 10.51 -27.40 -2.85
CA GLU A 65 11.26 -27.27 -4.10
C GLU A 65 11.03 -25.94 -4.82
N GLY A 66 12.07 -25.47 -5.52
CA GLY A 66 12.02 -24.30 -6.39
C GLY A 66 13.12 -23.28 -6.12
N LYS A 67 13.01 -22.12 -6.78
CA LYS A 67 14.00 -21.05 -6.60
C LYS A 67 14.01 -20.57 -5.14
N PRO A 68 15.19 -20.45 -4.50
CA PRO A 68 15.31 -19.88 -3.17
C PRO A 68 14.67 -18.49 -3.12
N ILE A 69 13.93 -18.23 -2.04
CA ILE A 69 13.33 -16.93 -1.76
C ILE A 69 13.96 -16.41 -0.48
N THR A 70 14.38 -15.14 -0.49
CA THR A 70 14.90 -14.48 0.72
C THR A 70 13.75 -13.95 1.57
N ILE A 71 13.68 -14.38 2.84
CA ILE A 71 12.64 -13.96 3.80
C ILE A 71 13.33 -13.40 5.03
N HIS A 72 13.23 -12.09 5.23
CA HIS A 72 14.01 -11.38 6.23
C HIS A 72 13.12 -10.75 7.30
N TRP A 73 13.40 -11.04 8.57
CA TRP A 73 12.65 -10.57 9.73
C TRP A 73 13.43 -9.55 10.55
N SER A 74 12.79 -8.43 10.86
CA SER A 74 13.28 -7.44 11.81
C SER A 74 12.21 -7.16 12.85
N GLY A 75 12.51 -7.34 14.13
CA GLY A 75 11.54 -7.17 15.21
C GLY A 75 11.18 -5.71 15.52
N CYS A 76 11.85 -4.75 14.89
CA CYS A 76 11.60 -3.31 15.03
C CYS A 76 12.11 -2.53 13.80
N PRO A 77 11.86 -1.21 13.71
CA PRO A 77 12.28 -0.38 12.58
C PRO A 77 13.80 -0.25 12.37
N ALA A 78 14.64 -0.66 13.32
CA ALA A 78 16.10 -0.60 13.19
C ALA A 78 16.67 -1.51 12.08
N ALA A 79 15.85 -2.43 11.55
CA ALA A 79 16.17 -3.20 10.35
C ALA A 79 17.41 -4.11 10.44
N CYS A 80 17.81 -4.58 11.63
CA CYS A 80 18.98 -5.47 11.78
C CYS A 80 18.89 -6.78 10.98
N GLY A 81 17.69 -7.23 10.62
CA GLY A 81 17.49 -8.38 9.73
C GLY A 81 17.48 -8.03 8.24
N ASN A 82 17.73 -6.76 7.88
CA ASN A 82 17.70 -6.25 6.50
C ASN A 82 16.40 -6.57 5.76
N HIS A 83 15.25 -6.33 6.39
CA HIS A 83 13.93 -6.66 5.80
C HIS A 83 13.68 -5.96 4.45
N GLN A 84 14.20 -4.74 4.25
CA GLN A 84 14.08 -4.05 2.97
C GLN A 84 14.98 -4.64 1.85
N ALA A 85 15.88 -5.56 2.16
CA ALA A 85 16.84 -6.10 1.19
C ALA A 85 16.49 -7.52 0.71
N ALA A 86 15.27 -7.98 0.99
CA ALA A 86 14.80 -9.34 0.71
C ALA A 86 13.64 -9.37 -0.29
N ASP A 87 13.43 -10.53 -0.90
CA ASP A 87 12.25 -10.81 -1.71
C ASP A 87 10.97 -10.57 -0.90
N ILE A 88 10.97 -11.00 0.36
CA ILE A 88 9.92 -10.74 1.35
C ILE A 88 10.59 -10.25 2.64
N GLY A 89 10.28 -9.02 3.03
CA GLY A 89 10.73 -8.40 4.27
C GLY A 89 9.60 -8.26 5.27
N LEU A 90 9.88 -8.51 6.55
CA LEU A 90 8.91 -8.43 7.63
C LEU A 90 9.45 -7.53 8.74
N ARG A 91 8.80 -6.38 8.93
CA ARG A 91 9.14 -5.41 9.97
C ARG A 91 8.10 -5.46 11.08
N GLY A 92 8.50 -5.96 12.23
CA GLY A 92 7.66 -6.11 13.40
C GLY A 92 7.26 -4.81 14.07
N MET A 93 6.05 -4.83 14.61
CA MET A 93 5.50 -3.78 15.46
C MET A 93 4.47 -4.31 16.45
N LYS A 94 4.17 -3.50 17.47
CA LYS A 94 3.03 -3.72 18.37
C LYS A 94 1.86 -2.84 17.92
N VAL A 95 0.68 -3.42 17.80
CA VAL A 95 -0.57 -2.70 17.47
C VAL A 95 -1.58 -2.91 18.59
N ASN A 96 -2.36 -1.87 18.89
CA ASN A 96 -3.46 -1.97 19.84
C ASN A 96 -4.77 -2.26 19.08
N VAL A 97 -5.40 -3.38 19.39
CA VAL A 97 -6.72 -3.75 18.88
C VAL A 97 -7.62 -3.98 20.09
N GLU A 98 -8.66 -3.17 20.23
CA GLU A 98 -9.65 -3.27 21.33
C GLU A 98 -9.01 -3.32 22.73
N GLY A 99 -7.96 -2.52 22.95
CA GLY A 99 -7.24 -2.44 24.22
C GLY A 99 -6.20 -3.55 24.43
N LYS A 100 -6.04 -4.49 23.50
CA LYS A 100 -5.04 -5.55 23.55
C LYS A 100 -3.87 -5.22 22.63
N SER A 101 -2.65 -5.32 23.16
CA SER A 101 -1.43 -5.18 22.35
C SER A 101 -1.11 -6.51 21.66
N ILE A 102 -1.16 -6.52 20.34
CA ILE A 102 -0.85 -7.67 19.49
C ILE A 102 0.42 -7.45 18.67
N ASP A 103 1.08 -8.54 18.30
CA ASP A 103 2.20 -8.52 17.36
C ASP A 103 1.68 -8.40 15.93
N ALA A 104 2.27 -7.51 15.16
CA ALA A 104 2.00 -7.37 13.73
C ALA A 104 3.30 -7.14 12.96
N VAL A 105 3.24 -7.31 11.64
CA VAL A 105 4.33 -6.99 10.71
C VAL A 105 3.84 -6.12 9.57
N ALA A 106 4.69 -5.17 9.17
CA ALA A 106 4.62 -4.58 7.84
C ALA A 106 5.34 -5.51 6.87
N VAL A 107 4.76 -5.74 5.70
CA VAL A 107 5.29 -6.66 4.67
C VAL A 107 5.89 -5.84 3.54
N TYR A 108 7.15 -6.13 3.24
CA TYR A 108 7.93 -5.54 2.16
C TYR A 108 8.16 -6.59 1.07
N VAL A 109 8.16 -6.19 -0.19
CA VAL A 109 8.41 -7.11 -1.31
C VAL A 109 9.40 -6.55 -2.32
N GLY A 110 10.23 -7.44 -2.86
CA GLY A 110 11.07 -7.16 -4.02
C GLY A 110 12.33 -6.37 -3.72
N GLY A 111 12.80 -6.44 -2.48
CA GLY A 111 14.14 -6.03 -2.12
C GLY A 111 15.18 -6.97 -2.72
N LYS A 112 16.35 -6.42 -3.06
CA LYS A 112 17.51 -7.20 -3.49
C LYS A 112 18.79 -6.45 -3.19
N THR A 113 19.85 -7.20 -2.88
CA THR A 113 21.22 -6.71 -2.79
C THR A 113 21.99 -7.00 -4.09
N GLY A 114 23.22 -6.50 -4.22
CA GLY A 114 24.08 -6.74 -5.38
C GLY A 114 24.04 -5.63 -6.45
N PRO A 115 24.49 -5.91 -7.69
CA PRO A 115 24.76 -4.89 -8.72
C PRO A 115 23.55 -4.05 -9.13
N GLN A 116 22.33 -4.56 -8.93
CA GLN A 116 21.09 -3.85 -9.18
C GLN A 116 20.28 -3.77 -7.89
N ALA A 117 20.90 -3.34 -6.79
CA ALA A 117 20.25 -3.27 -5.49
C ALA A 117 18.97 -2.44 -5.56
N ARG A 118 17.92 -2.92 -4.89
CA ARG A 118 16.62 -2.26 -4.79
C ARG A 118 16.10 -2.46 -3.38
N ALA A 119 15.62 -1.40 -2.73
CA ALA A 119 14.87 -1.53 -1.50
C ALA A 119 13.50 -2.15 -1.80
N GLY A 120 13.02 -3.01 -0.90
CA GLY A 120 11.68 -3.59 -0.98
C GLY A 120 10.61 -2.53 -0.76
N THR A 121 9.52 -2.64 -1.50
CA THR A 121 8.34 -1.78 -1.35
C THR A 121 7.47 -2.32 -0.23
N GLN A 122 7.04 -1.49 0.72
CA GLN A 122 6.03 -1.89 1.70
C GLN A 122 4.68 -2.06 0.99
N ILE A 123 4.11 -3.26 0.99
CA ILE A 123 2.83 -3.59 0.35
C ILE A 123 1.69 -3.75 1.35
N MET A 124 1.99 -4.02 2.62
CA MET A 124 1.03 -4.13 3.71
C MET A 124 1.61 -3.47 4.96
N ASP A 125 0.82 -2.67 5.65
CA ASP A 125 1.29 -1.90 6.81
C ASP A 125 1.12 -2.68 8.13
N ILE A 126 -0.05 -3.29 8.35
CA ILE A 126 -0.37 -4.01 9.58
C ILE A 126 -0.94 -5.39 9.21
N VAL A 127 -0.11 -6.42 9.37
CA VAL A 127 -0.53 -7.82 9.27
C VAL A 127 -0.35 -8.49 10.63
N PRO A 128 -1.44 -8.90 11.31
CA PRO A 128 -1.33 -9.62 12.58
C PRO A 128 -0.48 -10.88 12.46
N CYS A 129 0.33 -11.13 13.49
CA CYS A 129 1.18 -12.32 13.56
C CYS A 129 0.45 -13.50 14.24
N ASP A 130 -0.74 -13.81 13.74
CA ASP A 130 -1.61 -14.90 14.19
C ASP A 130 -1.57 -16.11 13.24
N GLU A 131 -2.55 -16.99 13.35
CA GLU A 131 -2.68 -18.21 12.55
C GLU A 131 -2.91 -17.97 11.05
N ALA A 132 -3.34 -16.77 10.64
CA ALA A 132 -3.57 -16.42 9.23
C ALA A 132 -2.29 -15.93 8.53
N LEU A 133 -1.25 -15.53 9.27
CA LEU A 133 -0.01 -15.00 8.69
C LEU A 133 0.64 -15.96 7.66
N PRO A 134 0.73 -17.29 7.88
CA PRO A 134 1.25 -18.21 6.87
C PRO A 134 0.49 -18.17 5.55
N ASP A 135 -0.83 -18.03 5.58
CA ASP A 135 -1.68 -18.00 4.38
C ASP A 135 -1.52 -16.68 3.62
N VAL A 136 -1.42 -15.57 4.35
CA VAL A 136 -1.08 -14.26 3.76
C VAL A 136 0.26 -14.33 3.04
N LEU A 137 1.31 -14.84 3.71
CA LEU A 137 2.63 -14.95 3.12
C LEU A 137 2.68 -15.96 1.97
N ALA A 138 1.92 -17.05 2.03
CA ALA A 138 1.82 -18.00 0.93
C ALA A 138 1.21 -17.35 -0.32
N ASN A 139 0.19 -16.50 -0.15
CA ASN A 139 -0.38 -15.72 -1.25
C ASN A 139 0.61 -14.69 -1.81
N VAL A 140 1.38 -14.02 -0.94
CA VAL A 140 2.47 -13.13 -1.39
C VAL A 140 3.50 -13.89 -2.23
N VAL A 141 3.90 -15.10 -1.81
CA VAL A 141 4.84 -15.94 -2.56
C VAL A 141 4.27 -16.34 -3.93
N LYS A 142 3.00 -16.79 -3.99
CA LYS A 142 2.34 -17.18 -5.25
C LYS A 142 2.28 -16.01 -6.25
N HIS A 143 2.09 -14.79 -5.75
CA HIS A 143 1.91 -13.58 -6.56
C HIS A 143 3.12 -12.64 -6.50
N LEU A 144 4.31 -13.14 -6.12
CA LEU A 144 5.48 -12.32 -5.83
C LEU A 144 5.89 -11.43 -7.02
N GLN A 145 5.72 -11.91 -8.25
CA GLN A 145 6.04 -11.12 -9.45
C GLN A 145 5.10 -9.93 -9.65
N LEU A 146 3.82 -10.07 -9.30
CA LEU A 146 2.86 -8.97 -9.35
C LEU A 146 3.23 -7.92 -8.30
N PHE A 147 3.49 -8.35 -7.06
CA PHE A 147 3.90 -7.44 -5.99
C PHE A 147 5.26 -6.76 -6.24
N LYS A 148 6.18 -7.41 -6.96
CA LYS A 148 7.47 -6.80 -7.36
C LYS A 148 7.33 -5.64 -8.34
N GLN A 149 6.22 -5.58 -9.08
CA GLN A 149 5.90 -4.51 -10.03
C GLN A 149 5.23 -3.31 -9.35
N VAL A 150 4.79 -3.45 -8.09
CA VAL A 150 4.23 -2.36 -7.29
C VAL A 150 5.35 -1.36 -6.99
N GLN A 151 5.32 -0.24 -7.72
CA GLN A 151 6.23 0.88 -7.50
C GLN A 151 5.74 1.67 -6.27
N PRO A 152 6.64 2.06 -5.35
CA PRO A 152 6.26 3.00 -4.30
C PRO A 152 5.77 4.30 -4.95
N ARG A 153 4.70 4.88 -4.41
CA ARG A 153 4.26 6.23 -4.76
C ARG A 153 5.47 7.18 -4.60
N PRO A 154 5.89 7.94 -5.63
CA PRO A 154 7.03 8.85 -5.50
C PRO A 154 6.77 9.81 -4.35
N THR A 155 7.74 9.91 -3.43
CA THR A 155 7.62 10.76 -2.25
C THR A 155 7.60 12.23 -2.68
N VAL A 156 7.13 13.13 -1.83
CA VAL A 156 7.17 14.59 -2.13
C VAL A 156 8.58 15.04 -2.53
N ARG A 157 9.63 14.45 -1.93
CA ARG A 157 11.03 14.70 -2.30
C ARG A 157 11.37 14.30 -3.73
N ASP A 158 10.81 13.21 -4.24
CA ASP A 158 11.01 12.75 -5.62
C ASP A 158 10.26 13.62 -6.64
N ARG A 159 9.39 14.53 -6.17
CA ARG A 159 8.64 15.52 -6.96
C ARG A 159 9.21 16.94 -6.81
N ILE A 160 10.09 17.19 -5.85
CA ILE A 160 10.78 18.47 -5.70
C ILE A 160 11.96 18.47 -6.68
N LEU A 161 11.84 19.27 -7.73
CA LEU A 161 12.96 19.60 -8.59
C LEU A 161 13.91 20.47 -7.75
N MET A 162 15.03 19.88 -7.31
CA MET A 162 16.10 20.65 -6.67
C MET A 162 16.76 21.52 -7.74
N VAL A 163 16.28 22.75 -7.88
CA VAL A 163 16.95 23.78 -8.67
C VAL A 163 18.13 24.29 -7.83
N PRO A 164 19.37 24.27 -8.36
CA PRO A 164 20.52 24.87 -7.67
C PRO A 164 20.19 26.32 -7.29
N ALA A 165 20.55 26.75 -6.07
CA ALA A 165 20.29 28.12 -5.63
C ALA A 165 20.88 29.20 -6.59
N THR A 166 21.87 28.82 -7.39
CA THR A 166 22.49 29.66 -8.43
C THR A 166 21.62 29.90 -9.66
N GLU A 167 20.51 29.17 -9.81
CA GLU A 167 19.56 29.28 -10.93
C GLU A 167 18.24 29.94 -10.54
N MET A 168 18.12 30.44 -9.29
CA MET A 168 16.98 31.25 -8.89
C MET A 168 17.18 32.69 -9.39
N PRO A 169 16.23 33.27 -10.15
CA PRO A 169 16.30 34.69 -10.51
C PRO A 169 16.11 35.54 -9.24
N ASP A 170 16.93 36.58 -9.09
CA ASP A 170 16.91 37.57 -7.98
C ASP A 170 15.68 38.52 -8.06
N GLU A 171 14.53 38.03 -8.50
CA GLU A 171 13.31 38.85 -8.54
C GLU A 171 12.61 38.75 -7.18
N GLU A 172 12.46 39.89 -6.50
CA GLU A 172 11.58 40.05 -5.35
C GLU A 172 10.15 39.74 -5.82
N PHE A 173 9.69 38.51 -5.57
CA PHE A 173 8.30 38.14 -5.79
C PHE A 173 7.43 38.89 -4.78
N GLU A 174 6.71 39.92 -5.25
CA GLU A 174 5.56 40.47 -4.52
C GLU A 174 4.51 39.37 -4.39
N TYR A 175 4.37 38.81 -3.19
CA TYR A 175 3.27 37.93 -2.87
C TYR A 175 2.01 38.78 -2.70
N ASP A 176 1.09 38.68 -3.67
CA ASP A 176 -0.26 39.23 -3.53
C ASP A 176 -1.01 38.39 -2.50
N VAL A 177 -1.02 38.85 -1.25
CA VAL A 177 -1.73 38.18 -0.15
C VAL A 177 -3.22 38.39 -0.37
N PRO A 178 -4.01 37.35 -0.68
CA PRO A 178 -5.45 37.53 -0.85
C PRO A 178 -6.07 38.03 0.46
N PRO A 179 -7.04 38.96 0.41
CA PRO A 179 -7.63 39.54 1.60
C PRO A 179 -8.34 38.46 2.43
N ALA A 180 -8.25 38.59 3.76
CA ALA A 180 -8.85 37.66 4.70
C ALA A 180 -10.37 37.55 4.48
N ILE A 181 -10.84 36.33 4.25
CA ILE A 181 -12.28 36.02 4.12
C ILE A 181 -12.94 36.17 5.50
N SER A 182 -13.98 37.01 5.57
CA SER A 182 -14.78 37.24 6.77
C SER A 182 -15.78 36.09 7.00
N LEU A 183 -15.95 35.71 8.27
CA LEU A 183 -16.83 34.62 8.74
C LEU A 183 -18.34 34.83 8.46
N ALA A 184 -18.75 35.94 7.84
CA ALA A 184 -20.16 36.30 7.63
C ALA A 184 -20.81 35.66 6.39
N ASP A 185 -20.04 35.15 5.43
CA ASP A 185 -20.57 34.71 4.12
C ASP A 185 -21.13 33.28 4.11
N MET A 186 -21.27 32.63 5.26
CA MET A 186 -21.62 31.20 5.36
C MET A 186 -23.14 30.88 5.39
N ASN A 187 -24.04 31.87 5.31
CA ASN A 187 -25.47 31.64 5.51
C ASN A 187 -26.36 32.06 4.32
N SER A 188 -26.27 31.35 3.19
CA SER A 188 -27.33 31.39 2.17
C SER A 188 -27.66 29.98 1.64
N PRO A 189 -28.91 29.50 1.78
CA PRO A 189 -29.30 28.17 1.32
C PRO A 189 -29.87 28.24 -0.11
N ALA A 190 -29.19 27.66 -1.09
CA ALA A 190 -29.70 27.53 -2.45
C ALA A 190 -30.11 26.08 -2.78
N SER A 191 -31.44 25.89 -2.78
CA SER A 191 -32.29 24.97 -3.54
C SER A 191 -31.73 23.65 -4.09
N VAL A 192 -32.29 22.56 -3.56
CA VAL A 192 -32.19 21.18 -4.08
C VAL A 192 -32.88 21.07 -5.45
N GLY A 193 -32.11 20.80 -6.49
CA GLY A 193 -32.60 20.44 -7.83
C GLY A 193 -32.53 18.92 -8.03
N THR A 194 -33.66 18.31 -8.36
CA THR A 194 -33.80 16.90 -8.74
C THR A 194 -33.11 16.65 -10.09
N LEU A 195 -32.23 15.66 -10.18
CA LEU A 195 -31.66 15.21 -11.46
C LEU A 195 -31.96 13.72 -11.70
N THR A 196 -32.67 13.52 -12.79
CA THR A 196 -33.05 12.26 -13.42
C THR A 196 -31.89 11.65 -14.20
N VAL A 197 -31.75 10.33 -14.11
CA VAL A 197 -30.73 9.57 -14.84
C VAL A 197 -31.24 9.29 -16.26
N THR A 198 -30.57 9.85 -17.27
CA THR A 198 -30.73 9.39 -18.66
C THR A 198 -29.40 9.17 -19.36
N ASN A 199 -29.23 7.89 -19.73
CA ASN A 199 -28.59 7.31 -20.91
C ASN A 199 -27.06 7.07 -20.99
N VAL A 200 -26.71 5.84 -20.59
CA VAL A 200 -25.96 4.76 -21.26
C VAL A 200 -25.42 5.03 -22.68
N ALA A 201 -24.11 4.78 -22.86
CA ALA A 201 -23.54 4.26 -24.10
C ALA A 201 -22.46 3.20 -23.79
N SER A 202 -22.65 2.00 -24.32
CA SER A 202 -21.85 0.79 -24.06
C SER A 202 -20.36 0.94 -24.36
N ARG A 203 -19.57 0.68 -23.32
CA ARG A 203 -18.23 0.07 -23.36
C ARG A 203 -18.28 -1.13 -22.43
N LYS A 204 -17.62 -2.25 -22.76
CA LYS A 204 -17.61 -3.48 -21.93
C LYS A 204 -17.27 -3.10 -20.49
N ALA A 205 -18.30 -2.96 -19.67
CA ALA A 205 -18.19 -2.43 -18.35
C ALA A 205 -17.85 -3.60 -17.44
N VAL A 206 -16.77 -3.47 -16.69
CA VAL A 206 -16.35 -4.50 -15.74
C VAL A 206 -16.52 -3.92 -14.36
N GLN A 207 -17.36 -4.56 -13.57
CA GLN A 207 -17.53 -4.26 -12.16
C GLN A 207 -16.38 -4.90 -11.38
N VAL A 208 -15.69 -4.10 -10.57
CA VAL A 208 -14.60 -4.56 -9.72
C VAL A 208 -14.92 -4.20 -8.29
N MET A 209 -14.82 -5.18 -7.39
CA MET A 209 -14.94 -4.93 -5.96
C MET A 209 -13.74 -4.10 -5.51
N VAL A 210 -14.00 -2.97 -4.88
CA VAL A 210 -12.97 -2.00 -4.47
C VAL A 210 -12.69 -2.08 -2.98
N CYS A 211 -13.73 -2.09 -2.15
CA CYS A 211 -13.60 -2.12 -0.69
C CYS A 211 -14.89 -2.60 -0.03
N ASN A 212 -14.89 -2.75 1.29
CA ASN A 212 -16.13 -2.86 2.03
C ASN A 212 -16.73 -1.48 2.32
N ALA A 213 -18.06 -1.38 2.43
CA ALA A 213 -18.75 -0.14 2.75
C ALA A 213 -18.27 0.45 4.09
N ASN A 214 -17.95 -0.42 5.05
CA ASN A 214 -17.42 -0.04 6.37
C ASN A 214 -16.00 0.53 6.33
N ASP A 215 -15.25 0.34 5.24
CA ASP A 215 -13.92 0.92 5.07
C ASP A 215 -13.99 2.40 4.68
N LEU A 216 -15.14 2.84 4.16
CA LEU A 216 -15.38 4.23 3.77
C LEU A 216 -15.81 5.07 4.96
N LYS A 217 -15.14 6.20 5.16
CA LYS A 217 -15.46 7.16 6.20
C LYS A 217 -16.04 8.42 5.56
N PRO A 218 -17.15 8.99 6.07
CA PRO A 218 -17.72 10.19 5.50
C PRO A 218 -16.71 11.34 5.43
N GLY A 219 -16.61 11.97 4.25
CA GLY A 219 -15.73 13.12 4.03
C GLY A 219 -14.23 12.81 3.87
N LEU A 220 -13.81 11.55 3.97
CA LEU A 220 -12.45 11.12 3.68
C LEU A 220 -12.41 10.35 2.36
N GLY A 221 -11.43 10.67 1.52
CA GLY A 221 -11.17 9.92 0.30
C GLY A 221 -10.60 8.54 0.60
N TYR A 222 -11.12 7.54 -0.09
CA TYR A 222 -10.61 6.18 -0.11
C TYR A 222 -9.97 5.94 -1.47
N SER A 223 -8.66 5.73 -1.46
CA SER A 223 -7.91 5.44 -2.68
C SER A 223 -8.04 4.00 -3.10
N ALA A 224 -8.30 3.79 -4.38
CA ALA A 224 -8.39 2.48 -5.01
C ALA A 224 -7.66 2.46 -6.35
N GLU A 225 -6.96 1.39 -6.66
CA GLU A 225 -6.39 1.17 -7.99
C GLU A 225 -7.12 0.04 -8.68
N VAL A 226 -7.67 0.31 -9.86
CA VAL A 226 -8.42 -0.67 -10.63
C VAL A 226 -7.94 -0.67 -12.08
N LYS A 227 -7.37 -1.79 -12.53
CA LYS A 227 -6.82 -1.96 -13.89
C LYS A 227 -5.85 -0.84 -14.32
N GLY A 228 -5.01 -0.38 -13.39
CA GLY A 228 -4.03 0.69 -13.64
C GLY A 228 -4.60 2.11 -13.66
N LYS A 229 -5.90 2.30 -13.34
CA LYS A 229 -6.51 3.61 -13.08
C LYS A 229 -6.59 3.83 -11.57
N GLN A 230 -6.19 5.03 -11.14
CA GLN A 230 -6.31 5.44 -9.75
C GLN A 230 -7.66 6.13 -9.55
N LEU A 231 -8.45 5.61 -8.63
CA LEU A 231 -9.78 6.08 -8.29
C LEU A 231 -9.82 6.57 -6.85
N ALA A 232 -10.54 7.65 -6.61
CA ALA A 232 -10.85 8.15 -5.28
C ALA A 232 -12.34 7.95 -5.02
N LEU A 233 -12.66 7.21 -3.96
CA LEU A 233 -14.01 6.97 -3.49
C LEU A 233 -14.33 7.90 -2.31
N PHE A 234 -15.50 8.50 -2.31
CA PHE A 234 -15.94 9.40 -1.25
C PHE A 234 -17.32 8.98 -0.75
N LEU A 235 -17.40 8.70 0.55
CA LEU A 235 -18.68 8.54 1.22
C LEU A 235 -19.21 9.91 1.63
N HIS A 236 -20.41 10.24 1.15
CA HIS A 236 -21.12 11.44 1.55
C HIS A 236 -21.99 11.16 2.79
N GLY A 237 -22.31 12.21 3.55
CA GLY A 237 -23.04 12.09 4.82
C GLY A 237 -24.45 11.53 4.72
N ASP A 238 -25.04 11.50 3.51
CA ASP A 238 -26.33 10.86 3.23
C ASP A 238 -26.23 9.38 2.82
N GLY A 239 -25.02 8.81 2.84
CA GLY A 239 -24.77 7.41 2.50
C GLY A 239 -24.42 7.15 1.02
N ARG A 240 -24.43 8.17 0.15
CA ARG A 240 -24.00 7.99 -1.25
C ARG A 240 -22.48 7.84 -1.34
N ILE A 241 -22.03 6.97 -2.23
CA ILE A 241 -20.61 6.77 -2.55
C ILE A 241 -20.35 7.29 -3.96
N PHE A 242 -19.35 8.14 -4.10
CA PHE A 242 -18.89 8.65 -5.39
C PHE A 242 -17.53 8.07 -5.71
N ALA A 243 -17.28 7.73 -6.99
CA ALA A 243 -15.97 7.31 -7.46
C ALA A 243 -15.53 8.21 -8.62
N VAL A 244 -14.34 8.81 -8.50
CA VAL A 244 -13.74 9.69 -9.52
C VAL A 244 -12.28 9.31 -9.75
N ASP A 245 -11.64 9.88 -10.77
CA ASP A 245 -10.17 9.79 -10.89
C ASP A 245 -9.50 10.37 -9.63
N ALA A 246 -8.51 9.66 -9.08
CA ALA A 246 -7.77 10.11 -7.89
C ALA A 246 -6.72 11.19 -8.23
N VAL A 247 -6.40 11.37 -9.51
CA VAL A 247 -5.36 12.29 -9.97
C VAL A 247 -6.00 13.52 -10.58
N CYS A 248 -5.68 14.68 -10.01
CA CYS A 248 -6.15 15.97 -10.48
C CYS A 248 -5.60 16.25 -11.90
N PRO A 249 -6.46 16.53 -12.89
CA PRO A 249 -6.06 16.74 -14.29
C PRO A 249 -5.30 18.05 -14.52
N HIS A 250 -5.28 18.96 -13.55
CA HIS A 250 -4.49 20.20 -13.61
C HIS A 250 -2.98 19.90 -13.59
N ALA A 251 -2.49 19.26 -12.53
CA ALA A 251 -1.06 19.07 -12.28
C ALA A 251 -0.73 17.80 -11.48
N GLY A 252 -1.60 16.79 -11.51
CA GLY A 252 -1.32 15.47 -10.92
C GLY A 252 -1.47 15.38 -9.39
N GLY A 253 -2.21 16.30 -8.78
CA GLY A 253 -2.46 16.31 -7.33
C GLY A 253 -3.36 15.16 -6.85
N PRO A 254 -3.17 14.65 -5.62
CA PRO A 254 -3.95 13.55 -5.08
C PRO A 254 -5.29 14.03 -4.54
N LEU A 255 -6.38 13.70 -5.25
CA LEU A 255 -7.72 14.15 -4.89
C LEU A 255 -8.28 13.41 -3.67
N ASP A 256 -7.84 12.18 -3.40
CA ASP A 256 -8.25 11.40 -2.23
C ASP A 256 -7.82 12.03 -0.89
N GLU A 257 -6.74 12.80 -0.89
CA GLU A 257 -6.26 13.57 0.27
C GLU A 257 -6.94 14.95 0.38
N GLY A 258 -7.74 15.31 -0.62
CA GLY A 258 -8.45 16.56 -0.68
C GLY A 258 -9.61 16.62 0.32
N PRO A 259 -9.92 17.81 0.87
CA PRO A 259 -11.13 17.97 1.65
C PRO A 259 -12.36 17.88 0.72
N MET A 260 -13.30 17.01 1.09
CA MET A 260 -14.58 16.87 0.43
C MET A 260 -15.65 17.68 1.17
N LYS A 261 -16.36 18.56 0.46
CA LYS A 261 -17.50 19.33 0.97
C LYS A 261 -18.59 19.41 -0.09
N ASN A 262 -19.85 19.19 0.29
CA ASN A 262 -21.01 19.36 -0.60
C ASN A 262 -20.92 18.62 -1.95
N CYS A 263 -20.42 17.38 -1.94
CA CYS A 263 -20.15 16.61 -3.18
C CYS A 263 -19.09 17.23 -4.10
N GLU A 264 -18.28 18.16 -3.60
CA GLU A 264 -17.14 18.74 -4.31
C GLU A 264 -15.85 18.34 -3.60
N ILE A 265 -14.85 17.91 -4.37
CA ILE A 265 -13.50 17.62 -3.88
C ILE A 265 -12.56 18.74 -4.24
N THR A 266 -11.78 19.21 -3.27
CA THR A 266 -10.74 20.23 -3.50
C THR A 266 -9.38 19.56 -3.59
N CYS A 267 -8.66 19.76 -4.69
CA CYS A 267 -7.29 19.28 -4.84
C CYS A 267 -6.37 19.95 -3.81
N PRO A 268 -5.67 19.20 -2.94
CA PRO A 268 -4.91 19.77 -1.84
C PRO A 268 -3.63 20.50 -2.25
N LEU A 269 -3.21 20.41 -3.54
CA LEU A 269 -1.99 21.06 -4.02
C LEU A 269 -2.22 22.44 -4.61
N HIS A 270 -3.35 22.65 -5.27
CA HIS A 270 -3.61 23.85 -6.08
C HIS A 270 -5.04 24.37 -5.93
N ASP A 271 -5.81 23.82 -5.00
CA ASP A 271 -7.19 24.20 -4.68
C ASP A 271 -8.19 24.13 -5.84
N TYR A 272 -7.88 23.33 -6.88
CA TYR A 272 -8.82 23.04 -7.96
C TYR A 272 -9.97 22.20 -7.45
N LYS A 273 -11.19 22.66 -7.68
CA LYS A 273 -12.40 22.04 -7.16
C LYS A 273 -13.11 21.27 -8.23
N PHE A 274 -13.55 20.05 -7.91
CA PHE A 274 -14.24 19.16 -8.85
C PHE A 274 -15.51 18.62 -8.22
N ASP A 275 -16.60 18.69 -8.97
CA ASP A 275 -17.87 18.08 -8.58
C ASP A 275 -17.78 16.55 -8.73
N LEU A 276 -18.05 15.81 -7.65
CA LEU A 276 -17.95 14.34 -7.60
C LEU A 276 -19.09 13.64 -8.34
N THR A 277 -20.17 14.34 -8.68
CA THR A 277 -21.31 13.80 -9.41
C THR A 277 -21.11 13.91 -10.92
N THR A 278 -20.54 15.03 -11.38
CA THR A 278 -20.37 15.34 -12.81
C THR A 278 -18.93 15.27 -13.29
N GLY A 279 -17.96 15.29 -12.38
CA GLY A 279 -16.52 15.37 -12.65
C GLY A 279 -16.04 16.77 -13.04
N ARG A 280 -16.92 17.76 -13.24
CA ARG A 280 -16.53 19.07 -13.77
C ARG A 280 -15.71 19.87 -12.78
N CYS A 281 -14.70 20.57 -13.27
CA CYS A 281 -13.94 21.51 -12.46
C CYS A 281 -14.65 22.86 -12.35
N SER A 282 -14.85 23.34 -11.12
CA SER A 282 -15.42 24.65 -10.83
C SER A 282 -14.41 25.78 -11.01
N THR A 283 -13.11 25.48 -10.91
CA THR A 283 -12.00 26.45 -11.01
C THR A 283 -11.60 26.72 -12.46
N ASP A 284 -11.58 25.67 -13.30
CA ASP A 284 -11.25 25.76 -14.72
C ASP A 284 -12.21 24.88 -15.54
N PRO A 285 -13.18 25.47 -16.26
CA PRO A 285 -14.17 24.74 -17.02
C PRO A 285 -13.61 23.82 -18.13
N SER A 286 -12.33 23.97 -18.49
CA SER A 286 -11.66 23.10 -19.46
C SER A 286 -11.23 21.74 -18.88
N LEU A 287 -11.25 21.60 -17.55
CA LEU A 287 -10.84 20.39 -16.84
C LEU A 287 -12.04 19.61 -16.29
N SER A 288 -11.95 18.28 -16.36
CA SER A 288 -12.94 17.37 -15.76
C SER A 288 -12.32 16.04 -15.35
N LEU A 289 -12.84 15.44 -14.29
CA LEU A 289 -12.57 14.07 -13.85
C LEU A 289 -13.49 13.08 -14.56
N ALA A 290 -13.01 11.86 -14.80
CA ALA A 290 -13.92 10.76 -15.04
C ALA A 290 -14.64 10.38 -13.74
N THR A 291 -15.95 10.18 -13.82
CA THR A 291 -16.79 9.61 -12.76
C THR A 291 -17.13 8.17 -13.11
N TYR A 292 -17.21 7.32 -12.09
CA TYR A 292 -17.43 5.88 -12.26
C TYR A 292 -18.67 5.44 -11.46
N PRO A 293 -19.60 4.67 -12.05
CA PRO A 293 -20.75 4.16 -11.33
C PRO A 293 -20.34 3.24 -10.18
N VAL A 294 -20.98 3.39 -9.02
CA VAL A 294 -20.73 2.60 -7.82
C VAL A 294 -21.98 1.79 -7.47
N PHE A 295 -21.80 0.50 -7.16
CA PHE A 295 -22.83 -0.44 -6.73
C PHE A 295 -22.47 -1.00 -5.36
N ILE A 296 -23.48 -1.27 -4.53
CA ILE A 296 -23.27 -1.88 -3.21
C ILE A 296 -24.04 -3.20 -3.20
N GLU A 297 -23.33 -4.30 -2.95
CA GLU A 297 -23.93 -5.63 -2.73
C GLU A 297 -23.56 -6.11 -1.33
N GLY A 298 -24.54 -6.05 -0.41
CA GLY A 298 -24.30 -6.34 1.00
C GLY A 298 -23.32 -5.33 1.62
N ASN A 299 -22.14 -5.80 2.02
CA ASN A 299 -21.06 -4.95 2.56
C ASN A 299 -19.99 -4.61 1.51
N GLN A 300 -20.12 -5.02 0.26
CA GLN A 300 -19.09 -4.85 -0.77
C GLN A 300 -19.42 -3.67 -1.69
N VAL A 301 -18.44 -2.80 -1.91
CA VAL A 301 -18.51 -1.65 -2.82
C VAL A 301 -17.85 -2.06 -4.14
N TRP A 302 -18.62 -1.99 -5.21
CA TRP A 302 -18.21 -2.34 -6.57
C TRP A 302 -18.20 -1.08 -7.42
N VAL A 303 -17.16 -0.89 -8.23
CA VAL A 303 -17.07 0.22 -9.18
C VAL A 303 -17.07 -0.33 -10.59
N GLU A 304 -17.91 0.25 -11.44
CA GLU A 304 -17.97 -0.09 -12.85
C GLU A 304 -16.97 0.73 -13.64
N ILE A 305 -16.08 0.04 -14.34
CA ILE A 305 -15.07 0.67 -15.18
C ILE A 305 -15.29 0.27 -16.62
N HIS A 306 -15.40 1.29 -17.46
CA HIS A 306 -15.39 1.15 -18.89
C HIS A 306 -13.94 1.00 -19.37
N ALA A 307 -13.64 -0.13 -20.02
CA ALA A 307 -12.38 -0.33 -20.74
C ALA A 307 -12.29 0.59 -21.97
#